data_AF-A0A2S6TFX0-F1
#
_entry.id   AF-A0A2S6TFX0-F1
#
_cell.length_a   1.000
_cell.length_b   1.000
_cell.length_c   1.000
_cell.angle_alpha   90.00
_cell.angle_beta   90.00
_cell.angle_gamma   90.00
#
_symmetry.space_group_name_H-M   'P 1'
#
loop_
_entity.id
_entity.type
_entity.pdbx_description
1 polymer ?
#
loop_
_entity_poly.entity_id
_entity_poly.type
_entity_poly.pdbx_seq_one_letter_code
_entity_poly.pdbx_strand_id
1 'polypeptide(L)'
;MEELSDAKFNLDDTPYSEPQLIRAVSWADILIPTVTDQVNAKVINAAGPNLKLIANFGVGVNHIDLEAAEAKGIQVSNTPDVLTEDTADLAMGSFIMASRRFGECERMVRAGAWTG
;
A
#
# COMPACT_ATOMS: atom_id res chain seq x y z
N MET A 1 -5.52 -20.62 5.43
CA MET A 1 -4.39 -19.68 5.30
C MET A 1 -4.09 -19.16 6.70
N GLU A 2 -3.72 -20.09 7.59
CA GLU A 2 -3.75 -19.91 9.06
C GLU A 2 -2.51 -20.59 9.67
N GLU A 3 -1.34 -20.40 9.05
CA GLU A 3 -0.07 -20.98 9.51
C GLU A 3 1.04 -19.93 9.67
N LEU A 4 0.68 -18.75 10.19
CA LEU A 4 1.63 -17.81 10.79
C LEU A 4 1.11 -17.53 12.19
N SER A 5 1.50 -18.36 13.16
CA SER A 5 1.00 -18.33 14.54
C SER A 5 1.38 -17.05 15.31
N ASP A 6 2.24 -16.19 14.73
CA ASP A 6 2.72 -14.94 15.33
C ASP A 6 2.56 -13.77 14.35
N ALA A 7 1.35 -13.60 13.83
CA ALA A 7 1.00 -12.49 12.95
C ALA A 7 -0.24 -11.76 13.47
N LYS A 8 -0.19 -10.42 13.45
CA LYS A 8 -1.36 -9.58 13.70
C LYS A 8 -1.84 -8.98 12.39
N PHE A 9 -3.07 -9.29 12.03
CA PHE A 9 -3.70 -8.81 10.80
C PHE A 9 -4.58 -7.59 11.04
N ASN A 10 -4.65 -6.74 10.03
CA ASN A 10 -5.60 -5.63 9.96
C ASN A 10 -6.92 -6.11 9.33
N LEU A 11 -7.73 -6.86 10.08
CA LEU A 11 -8.91 -7.55 9.53
C LEU A 11 -10.08 -6.64 9.15
N ASP A 12 -10.10 -5.40 9.65
CA ASP A 12 -11.12 -4.41 9.30
C ASP A 12 -10.77 -3.63 8.02
N ASP A 13 -9.56 -3.85 7.47
CA ASP A 13 -9.02 -3.18 6.28
C ASP A 13 -9.06 -1.65 6.38
N THR A 14 -8.88 -1.12 7.60
CA THR A 14 -8.80 0.32 7.83
C THR A 14 -7.36 0.79 7.97
N PRO A 15 -6.93 1.87 7.29
CA PRO A 15 -5.56 2.37 7.43
C PRO A 15 -5.21 2.66 8.90
N TYR A 16 -4.05 2.18 9.35
CA TYR A 16 -3.64 2.42 10.72
C TYR A 16 -3.30 3.90 10.94
N SER A 17 -3.82 4.46 12.03
CA SER A 17 -3.37 5.75 12.53
C SER A 17 -1.92 5.67 13.02
N GLU A 18 -1.23 6.81 13.07
CA GLU A 18 0.15 6.87 13.57
C GLU A 18 0.34 6.21 14.97
N PRO A 19 -0.55 6.40 15.97
CA PRO A 19 -0.45 5.67 17.23
C PRO A 19 -0.61 4.15 17.11
N GLN A 20 -1.39 3.66 16.14
CA GLN A 20 -1.52 2.24 15.87
C GLN A 20 -0.25 1.70 15.20
N LEU A 21 0.33 2.43 14.24
CA LEU A 21 1.62 2.08 13.62
C LEU A 21 2.75 2.06 14.65
N ILE A 22 2.86 3.08 15.51
CA ILE A 22 3.80 3.12 16.64
C ILE A 22 3.64 1.88 17.53
N ARG A 23 2.40 1.52 17.87
CA ARG A 23 2.14 0.30 18.63
C ARG A 23 2.51 -0.96 17.86
N ALA A 24 2.42 -1.01 16.54
CA ALA A 24 2.80 -2.18 15.76
C ALA A 24 4.32 -2.36 15.75
N VAL A 25 5.06 -1.29 15.42
CA VAL A 25 6.53 -1.32 15.34
C VAL A 25 7.21 -1.49 16.70
N SER A 26 6.52 -1.23 17.81
CA SER A 26 7.10 -1.38 19.15
C SER A 26 7.33 -2.84 19.57
N TRP A 27 6.59 -3.80 19.00
CA TRP A 27 6.70 -5.22 19.37
C TRP A 27 7.00 -6.15 18.18
N ALA A 28 6.70 -5.76 16.95
CA ALA A 28 6.87 -6.63 15.78
C ALA A 28 8.34 -6.76 15.35
N ASP A 29 8.73 -7.95 14.90
CA ASP A 29 10.00 -8.17 14.19
C ASP A 29 9.96 -7.66 12.74
N ILE A 30 8.78 -7.72 12.12
CA ILE A 30 8.53 -7.33 10.72
C ILE A 30 7.24 -6.52 10.65
N LEU A 31 7.30 -5.35 10.02
CA LEU A 31 6.12 -4.60 9.61
C LEU A 31 5.83 -4.85 8.12
N ILE A 32 4.58 -5.16 7.77
CA ILE A 32 4.15 -5.32 6.37
C ILE A 32 3.12 -4.23 6.06
N PRO A 33 3.55 -2.99 5.76
CA PRO A 33 2.64 -1.89 5.46
C PRO A 33 2.14 -1.98 4.01
N THR A 34 1.07 -1.24 3.73
CA THR A 34 0.58 -0.97 2.37
C THR A 34 0.91 0.47 1.98
N VAL A 35 0.71 0.82 0.70
CA VAL A 35 1.02 2.15 0.14
C VAL A 35 0.27 3.32 0.80
N THR A 36 -0.78 3.04 1.59
CA THR A 36 -1.54 4.06 2.32
C THR A 36 -1.03 4.33 3.73
N ASP A 37 -0.20 3.44 4.29
CA ASP A 37 0.34 3.60 5.64
C ASP A 37 1.49 4.62 5.67
N GLN A 38 1.46 5.56 6.61
CA GLN A 38 2.49 6.59 6.75
C GLN A 38 3.58 6.15 7.74
N VAL A 39 4.64 5.52 7.24
CA VAL A 39 5.77 5.01 8.03
C VAL A 39 6.87 6.06 8.09
N ASN A 40 6.54 7.20 8.70
CA ASN A 40 7.44 8.35 8.85
C ASN A 40 8.52 8.13 9.93
N ALA A 41 9.47 9.07 10.06
CA ALA A 41 10.50 9.03 11.10
C ALA A 41 9.94 8.86 12.52
N LYS A 42 8.76 9.41 12.85
CA LYS A 42 8.20 9.29 14.20
C LYS A 42 7.77 7.86 14.50
N VAL A 43 7.17 7.18 13.53
CA VAL A 43 6.84 5.74 13.63
C VAL A 43 8.14 4.94 13.77
N ILE A 44 9.10 5.13 12.88
CA ILE A 44 10.36 4.37 12.87
C ILE A 44 11.18 4.59 14.15
N ASN A 45 11.22 5.81 14.67
CA ASN A 45 11.94 6.11 15.90
C ASN A 45 11.35 5.41 17.14
N ALA A 46 10.05 5.12 17.11
CA ALA A 46 9.36 4.37 18.16
C ALA A 46 9.47 2.84 18.01
N ALA A 47 10.18 2.34 16.98
CA ALA A 47 10.40 0.93 16.79
C ALA A 47 11.09 0.28 18.00
N GLY A 48 10.61 -0.91 18.37
CA GLY A 48 11.22 -1.75 19.38
C GLY A 48 12.56 -2.32 18.92
N PRO A 49 13.36 -2.91 19.83
CA PRO A 49 14.68 -3.45 19.51
C PRO A 49 14.65 -4.64 18.53
N ASN A 50 13.47 -5.23 18.32
CA ASN A 50 13.29 -6.43 17.51
C ASN A 50 12.92 -6.14 16.04
N LEU A 51 12.47 -4.91 15.72
CA LEU A 51 12.07 -4.60 14.35
C LEU A 51 13.29 -4.62 13.43
N LYS A 52 13.27 -5.52 12.44
CA LYS A 52 14.39 -5.75 11.51
C LYS A 52 14.03 -5.43 10.07
N LEU A 53 12.75 -5.50 9.70
CA LEU A 53 12.30 -5.37 8.32
C LEU A 53 10.97 -4.63 8.22
N ILE A 54 10.89 -3.71 7.26
CA ILE A 54 9.66 -3.15 6.73
C ILE A 54 9.49 -3.73 5.31
N ALA A 55 8.58 -4.70 5.17
CA ALA A 55 8.31 -5.37 3.90
C ALA A 55 7.10 -4.70 3.22
N ASN A 56 7.36 -3.66 2.42
CA ASN A 56 6.33 -2.84 1.82
C ASN A 56 5.53 -3.61 0.76
N PHE A 57 4.21 -3.62 0.91
CA PHE A 57 3.29 -4.15 -0.09
C PHE A 57 2.99 -3.07 -1.15
N GLY A 58 3.97 -2.83 -2.02
CA GLY A 58 3.90 -1.88 -3.12
C GLY A 58 5.28 -1.55 -3.69
N VAL A 59 5.33 -1.02 -4.92
CA VAL A 59 6.59 -0.60 -5.56
C VAL A 59 7.09 0.71 -4.98
N GLY A 60 6.21 1.71 -4.85
CA GLY A 60 6.56 3.04 -4.38
C GLY A 60 6.84 3.06 -2.87
N VAL A 61 7.90 3.74 -2.47
CA VAL A 61 8.37 3.82 -1.07
C VAL A 61 8.29 5.23 -0.48
N ASN A 62 7.65 6.18 -1.18
CA ASN A 62 7.58 7.59 -0.76
C ASN A 62 6.91 7.83 0.61
N HIS A 63 6.15 6.84 1.10
CA HIS A 63 5.44 6.88 2.38
C HIS A 63 6.26 6.28 3.54
N ILE A 64 7.51 5.87 3.26
CA ILE A 64 8.45 5.29 4.23
C ILE A 64 9.67 6.21 4.33
N ASP A 65 10.02 6.60 5.55
CA ASP A 65 11.23 7.39 5.80
C ASP A 65 12.47 6.47 5.78
N LEU A 66 13.08 6.34 4.59
CA LEU A 66 14.20 5.44 4.36
C LEU A 66 15.45 5.83 5.15
N GLU A 67 15.69 7.13 5.36
CA GLU A 67 16.83 7.63 6.13
C GLU A 67 16.70 7.24 7.61
N ALA A 68 15.49 7.39 8.18
CA ALA A 68 15.22 6.95 9.55
C ALA A 68 15.34 5.42 9.69
N ALA A 69 14.88 4.65 8.70
CA ALA A 69 15.00 3.20 8.70
C ALA A 69 16.48 2.76 8.66
N GLU A 70 17.28 3.36 7.77
CA GLU A 70 18.72 3.09 7.66
C GLU A 70 19.46 3.44 8.95
N ALA A 71 19.18 4.61 9.55
CA ALA A 71 19.80 5.04 10.81
C ALA A 71 19.50 4.09 11.99
N LYS A 72 18.37 3.37 11.94
CA LYS A 72 17.98 2.34 12.92
C LYS A 72 18.46 0.93 12.55
N GLY A 73 19.07 0.75 11.38
CA GLY A 73 19.47 -0.57 10.88
C GLY A 73 18.29 -1.45 10.47
N ILE A 74 17.14 -0.86 10.16
CA ILE A 74 15.93 -1.56 9.70
C ILE A 74 15.99 -1.67 8.18
N GLN A 75 15.89 -2.89 7.66
CA GLN A 75 15.83 -3.12 6.22
C GLN A 75 14.46 -2.73 5.66
N VAL A 76 14.42 -2.25 4.42
CA VAL A 76 13.17 -1.98 3.70
C VAL A 76 13.19 -2.77 2.40
N SER A 77 12.13 -3.53 2.14
CA SER A 77 11.88 -4.17 0.85
C SER A 77 10.57 -3.67 0.24
N ASN A 78 10.44 -3.84 -1.07
CA ASN A 78 9.27 -3.46 -1.85
C ASN A 78 8.99 -4.53 -2.92
N THR A 79 7.96 -4.33 -3.75
CA THR A 79 7.52 -5.34 -4.75
C THR A 79 7.71 -4.88 -6.21
N PRO A 80 8.94 -4.59 -6.66
CA PRO A 80 9.20 -4.20 -8.05
C PRO A 80 8.85 -5.33 -9.02
N ASP A 81 8.62 -4.95 -10.28
CA ASP A 81 8.46 -5.81 -11.46
C ASP A 81 7.20 -6.70 -11.52
N VAL A 82 6.67 -7.15 -10.38
CA VAL A 82 5.56 -8.14 -10.33
C VAL A 82 4.19 -7.57 -10.72
N LEU A 83 4.06 -6.25 -10.82
CA LEU A 83 2.81 -5.54 -11.13
C LEU A 83 2.96 -4.53 -12.28
N THR A 84 4.08 -4.59 -13.01
CA THR A 84 4.38 -3.66 -14.11
C THR A 84 3.34 -3.75 -15.23
N GLU A 85 3.05 -4.97 -15.70
CA GLU A 85 2.08 -5.18 -16.79
C GLU A 85 0.65 -4.86 -16.35
N ASP A 86 0.25 -5.30 -15.15
CA ASP A 86 -1.09 -4.99 -14.61
C ASP A 86 -1.32 -3.47 -14.46
N THR A 87 -0.28 -2.74 -14.01
CA THR A 87 -0.34 -1.27 -13.93
C THR A 87 -0.43 -0.65 -15.32
N ALA A 88 0.29 -1.18 -16.31
CA ALA A 88 0.23 -0.71 -17.69
C ALA A 88 -1.14 -0.95 -18.32
N ASP A 89 -1.75 -2.12 -18.09
CA ASP A 89 -3.10 -2.45 -18.57
C ASP A 89 -4.15 -1.48 -18.03
N LEU A 90 -4.10 -1.18 -16.72
CA LEU A 90 -5.00 -0.19 -16.10
C LEU A 90 -4.78 1.22 -16.67
N ALA A 91 -3.53 1.61 -16.92
CA ALA A 91 -3.20 2.90 -17.52
C ALA A 91 -3.75 3.00 -18.96
N MET A 92 -3.55 1.97 -19.78
CA MET A 92 -4.07 1.91 -21.15
C MET A 92 -5.60 1.90 -21.17
N GLY A 93 -6.24 1.13 -20.30
CA GLY A 93 -7.69 1.13 -20.12
C GLY A 93 -8.21 2.52 -19.75
N SER A 94 -7.59 3.18 -18.78
CA SER A 94 -7.93 4.55 -18.36
C SER A 94 -7.77 5.55 -19.50
N PHE A 95 -6.69 5.44 -20.28
CA PHE A 95 -6.43 6.29 -21.44
C PHE A 95 -7.51 6.16 -22.52
N ILE A 96 -7.90 4.94 -22.88
CA ILE A 96 -8.98 4.70 -23.86
C ILE A 96 -10.32 5.23 -23.32
N MET A 97 -10.64 4.93 -22.06
CA MET A 97 -11.89 5.38 -21.46
C MET A 97 -12.02 6.90 -21.45
N ALA A 98 -10.96 7.60 -21.05
CA ALA A 98 -10.94 9.06 -21.01
C ALA A 98 -11.00 9.66 -22.42
N SER A 99 -10.16 9.18 -23.35
CA SER A 99 -10.08 9.73 -24.72
C SER A 99 -11.35 9.51 -25.53
N ARG A 100 -12.11 8.44 -25.26
CA ARG A 100 -13.34 8.09 -25.99
C ARG A 100 -14.62 8.29 -25.20
N ARG A 101 -14.53 8.93 -24.02
CA ARG A 101 -15.67 9.22 -23.14
C ARG A 101 -16.48 7.97 -22.78
N PHE A 102 -15.84 6.80 -22.68
CA PHE A 102 -16.55 5.54 -22.45
C PHE A 102 -17.39 5.56 -21.17
N GLY A 103 -16.90 6.18 -20.09
CA GLY A 103 -17.67 6.29 -18.85
C GLY A 103 -18.96 7.09 -19.01
N GLU A 104 -19.00 8.09 -19.91
CA GLU A 104 -20.23 8.84 -20.19
C GLU A 104 -21.18 8.03 -21.08
N CYS A 105 -20.64 7.41 -22.14
CA CYS A 105 -21.41 6.54 -23.02
C CYS A 105 -22.04 5.38 -22.25
N GLU A 106 -21.29 4.74 -21.36
CA GLU A 106 -21.76 3.65 -20.51
C GLU A 106 -22.91 4.09 -19.60
N ARG A 107 -22.78 5.26 -18.94
CA ARG A 107 -23.84 5.83 -18.12
C ARG A 107 -25.10 6.17 -18.93
N MET A 108 -24.95 6.70 -20.14
CA MET A 108 -26.06 7.01 -21.04
C MET A 108 -26.85 5.75 -21.39
N VAL A 109 -26.16 4.66 -21.75
CA VAL A 109 -26.78 3.37 -22.05
C VAL A 109 -27.48 2.81 -20.82
N ARG A 110 -26.85 2.82 -19.64
CA ARG A 110 -27.48 2.38 -18.38
C ARG A 110 -28.72 3.18 -18.01
N ALA A 111 -28.74 4.47 -18.33
CA ALA A 111 -29.88 5.34 -18.07
C ALA A 111 -31.04 5.15 -19.09
N GLY A 112 -30.88 4.28 -20.09
CA GLY A 112 -31.86 4.12 -21.17
C GLY A 112 -31.98 5.34 -22.09
N ALA A 113 -31.00 6.24 -22.06
CA ALA A 113 -31.02 7.51 -22.80
C ALA A 113 -30.42 7.39 -24.21
N TRP A 114 -29.97 6.20 -24.62
CA TRP A 114 -29.45 5.98 -25.97
C TRP A 114 -30.61 5.81 -26.97
N THR A 115 -30.68 6.71 -27.94
CA THR A 115 -31.79 6.78 -28.92
C THR A 115 -31.44 6.24 -30.31
N GLY A 116 -30.23 5.70 -30.51
CA GLY A 116 -29.65 5.44 -31.83
C GLY A 116 -28.53 6.42 -32.13
#